data_AF-A0A947FJG3-F1
#
_entry.id   AF-A0A947FJG3-F1
#
_cell.length_a   1.000
_cell.length_b   1.000
_cell.length_c   1.000
_cell.angle_alpha   90.00
_cell.angle_beta   90.00
_cell.angle_gamma   90.00
#
_symmetry.space_group_name_H-M   'P 1'
#
loop_
_entity.id
_entity.type
_entity.pdbx_description
1 polymer ?
#
loop_
_entity_poly.entity_id
_entity_poly.type
_entity_poly.pdbx_seq_one_letter_code
_entity_poly.pdbx_strand_id
1 'polypeptide(L)'
;MKLGFTLGQAPDEAVLAGVQADMARCCVPVRDDVIEAHALILTRLARPGTWWRGAERVAIAAATRSARDCTYCEARKSALSPYAVAGNHRVNPYYQGLLPAAVIDIIHFATTDASRMTKEAIGRLVAAGISEAHYVEALGIAVAVRSVDQACRGLGVRLHELPAPVAGEPSRIRPEVEPAAEAFVPMLAARPPAPPNDDLWDANSIYFGLRAMSLVPD
;
A
#
# COMPACT_ATOMS: atom_id res chain seq x y z
N MET A 1 5.11 -15.05 -11.89
CA MET A 1 4.24 -14.02 -11.31
C MET A 1 4.63 -12.68 -11.91
N LYS A 2 4.02 -12.30 -13.03
CA LYS A 2 4.12 -10.94 -13.55
C LYS A 2 3.03 -10.14 -12.84
N LEU A 3 3.36 -9.62 -11.67
CA LEU A 3 2.64 -8.46 -11.16
C LEU A 3 2.68 -7.42 -12.29
N GLY A 4 1.54 -6.86 -12.69
CA GLY A 4 1.39 -5.84 -13.73
C GLY A 4 2.08 -4.52 -13.37
N PHE A 5 3.36 -4.59 -13.03
CA PHE A 5 4.27 -3.48 -13.02
C PHE A 5 4.53 -3.14 -14.47
N THR A 6 4.21 -1.92 -14.90
CA THR A 6 4.76 -1.30 -16.11
C THR A 6 6.24 -1.68 -16.27
N LEU A 7 6.49 -2.69 -17.11
CA LEU A 7 7.80 -3.21 -17.47
C LEU A 7 8.46 -2.15 -18.36
N GLY A 8 9.13 -1.17 -17.75
CA GLY A 8 9.81 -0.12 -18.52
C GLY A 8 10.39 1.03 -17.73
N GLN A 9 10.03 1.22 -16.45
CA GLN A 9 10.65 2.25 -15.64
C GLN A 9 11.78 1.69 -14.78
N ALA A 10 12.98 2.22 -14.98
CA ALA A 10 14.11 2.01 -14.08
C ALA A 10 13.82 2.67 -12.71
N PRO A 11 14.38 2.13 -11.60
CA PRO A 11 14.36 2.82 -10.33
C PRO A 11 15.11 4.15 -10.43
N ASP A 12 14.71 5.11 -9.60
CA ASP A 12 15.48 6.34 -9.40
C ASP A 12 16.88 5.99 -8.89
N GLU A 13 17.91 6.63 -9.44
CA GLU A 13 19.31 6.29 -9.18
C GLU A 13 19.70 6.53 -7.71
N ALA A 14 19.20 7.60 -7.09
CA ALA A 14 19.48 7.89 -5.69
C ALA A 14 18.76 6.90 -4.77
N VAL A 15 17.52 6.53 -5.09
CA VAL A 15 16.79 5.49 -4.38
C VAL A 15 17.50 4.14 -4.50
N LEU A 16 17.94 3.77 -5.70
CA LEU A 16 18.67 2.52 -5.94
C LEU A 16 19.96 2.47 -5.14
N ALA A 17 20.77 3.54 -5.16
CA ALA A 17 22.01 3.64 -4.41
C ALA A 17 21.76 3.49 -2.89
N GLY A 18 20.68 4.08 -2.36
CA GLY A 18 20.29 3.93 -0.96
C GLY A 18 19.94 2.49 -0.60
N VAL A 19 19.13 1.83 -1.43
CA VAL A 19 18.76 0.41 -1.25
C VAL A 19 19.99 -0.50 -1.32
N GLN A 20 20.88 -0.28 -2.29
CA GLN A 20 22.14 -1.01 -2.41
C GLN A 20 23.02 -0.85 -1.17
N ALA A 21 23.16 0.38 -0.66
CA ALA A 21 23.95 0.65 0.54
C ALA A 21 23.39 -0.05 1.80
N ASP A 22 22.07 -0.13 1.93
CA ASP A 22 21.42 -0.88 3.02
C ASP A 22 21.61 -2.39 2.85
N MET A 23 21.37 -2.92 1.63
CA MET A 23 21.45 -4.36 1.34
C MET A 23 22.89 -4.90 1.39
N ALA A 24 23.89 -4.08 1.08
CA ALA A 24 25.30 -4.42 1.23
C ALA A 24 25.72 -4.74 2.68
N ARG A 25 24.89 -4.40 3.66
CA ARG A 25 25.09 -4.75 5.08
C ARG A 25 24.57 -6.14 5.43
N CYS A 26 23.90 -6.85 4.53
CA CYS A 26 23.48 -8.22 4.74
C CYS A 26 24.70 -9.14 4.88
N CYS A 27 24.59 -10.18 5.70
CA CYS A 27 25.68 -11.14 5.92
C CYS A 27 25.94 -12.05 4.70
N VAL A 28 25.02 -12.05 3.73
CA VAL A 28 25.16 -12.76 2.46
C VAL A 28 24.84 -11.81 1.30
N PRO A 29 25.42 -12.01 0.11
CA PRO A 29 25.06 -11.21 -1.07
C PRO A 29 23.57 -11.31 -1.37
N VAL A 30 22.92 -10.15 -1.50
CA VAL A 30 21.54 -10.04 -1.97
C VAL A 30 21.56 -9.95 -3.50
N ARG A 31 20.66 -10.66 -4.17
CA ARG A 31 20.56 -10.63 -5.63
C ARG A 31 20.16 -9.25 -6.13
N ASP A 32 20.74 -8.84 -7.26
CA ASP A 32 20.49 -7.53 -7.86
C ASP A 32 19.01 -7.31 -8.20
N ASP A 33 18.30 -8.34 -8.67
CA ASP A 33 16.87 -8.23 -9.01
C ASP A 33 15.99 -7.95 -7.78
N VAL A 34 16.40 -8.38 -6.58
CA VAL A 34 15.72 -8.06 -5.33
C VAL A 34 15.97 -6.60 -4.93
N ILE A 35 17.22 -6.14 -5.08
CA ILE A 35 17.61 -4.75 -4.83
C ILE A 35 16.85 -3.81 -5.77
N GLU A 36 16.86 -4.11 -7.07
CA GLU A 36 16.13 -3.34 -8.09
C GLU A 36 14.63 -3.32 -7.82
N ALA A 37 14.02 -4.45 -7.42
CA ALA A 37 12.60 -4.51 -7.07
C ALA A 37 12.26 -3.61 -5.87
N HIS A 38 13.09 -3.62 -4.81
CA HIS A 38 12.91 -2.73 -3.66
C HIS A 38 13.02 -1.26 -4.07
N ALA A 39 14.03 -0.92 -4.87
CA ALA A 39 14.25 0.44 -5.36
C ALA A 39 13.10 0.91 -6.26
N LEU A 40 12.56 0.04 -7.11
CA LEU A 40 11.43 0.35 -7.97
C LEU A 40 10.15 0.63 -7.16
N ILE A 41 9.88 -0.18 -6.13
CA ILE A 41 8.74 0.04 -5.22
C ILE A 41 8.85 1.41 -4.54
N LEU A 42 10.02 1.76 -3.99
CA LEU A 42 10.23 3.06 -3.35
C LEU A 42 10.16 4.21 -4.36
N THR A 43 10.71 4.04 -5.56
CA THR A 43 10.61 5.05 -6.63
C THR A 43 9.15 5.35 -6.98
N ARG A 44 8.30 4.32 -7.08
CA ARG A 44 6.86 4.47 -7.35
C ARG A 44 6.09 5.03 -6.16
N LEU A 45 6.51 4.72 -4.94
CA LEU A 45 5.91 5.25 -3.72
C LEU A 45 6.00 6.77 -3.66
N ALA A 46 7.13 7.34 -4.12
CA ALA A 46 7.36 8.77 -4.11
C ALA A 46 6.42 9.56 -5.04
N ARG A 47 5.96 8.95 -6.13
CA ARG A 47 5.18 9.61 -7.19
C ARG A 47 3.70 9.66 -6.85
N PRO A 48 2.94 10.63 -7.39
CA PRO A 48 1.48 10.57 -7.37
C PRO A 48 0.98 9.27 -8.00
N GLY A 49 -0.07 8.70 -7.41
CA GLY A 49 -0.76 7.52 -7.91
C GLY A 49 -2.07 7.87 -8.58
N THR A 50 -3.03 6.96 -8.48
CA THR A 50 -4.36 7.17 -9.07
C THR A 50 -5.23 8.10 -8.23
N TRP A 51 -5.13 8.04 -6.90
CA TRP A 51 -5.99 8.76 -5.95
C TRP A 51 -5.22 9.62 -4.96
N TRP A 52 -3.97 9.27 -4.65
CA TRP A 52 -3.14 9.98 -3.68
C TRP A 52 -1.96 10.70 -4.34
N ARG A 53 -1.66 11.90 -3.87
CA ARG A 53 -0.44 12.64 -4.23
C ARG A 53 0.79 11.94 -3.64
N GLY A 54 1.97 12.21 -4.18
CA GLY A 54 3.23 11.61 -3.69
C GLY A 54 3.45 11.78 -2.19
N ALA A 55 3.15 12.98 -1.64
CA ALA A 55 3.26 13.25 -0.21
C ALA A 55 2.31 12.39 0.64
N GLU A 56 1.08 12.17 0.17
CA GLU A 56 0.07 11.36 0.86
C GLU A 56 0.45 9.88 0.80
N ARG A 57 0.99 9.41 -0.34
CA ARG A 57 1.48 8.02 -0.51
C ARG A 57 2.64 7.71 0.44
N VAL A 58 3.62 8.61 0.53
CA VAL A 58 4.72 8.48 1.51
C VAL A 58 4.18 8.55 2.95
N ALA A 59 3.18 9.39 3.23
CA ALA A 59 2.54 9.42 4.54
C ALA A 59 1.81 8.10 4.88
N ILE A 60 1.17 7.43 3.91
CA ILE A 60 0.54 6.12 4.10
C ILE A 60 1.59 5.05 4.42
N ALA A 61 2.75 5.08 3.75
CA ALA A 61 3.87 4.21 4.08
C ALA A 61 4.39 4.44 5.51
N ALA A 62 4.50 5.71 5.93
CA ALA A 62 4.90 6.06 7.28
C ALA A 62 3.87 5.63 8.34
N ALA A 63 2.57 5.75 8.05
CA ALA A 63 1.50 5.25 8.91
C ALA A 63 1.57 3.71 9.02
N THR A 64 1.79 3.01 7.91
CA THR A 64 1.97 1.55 7.88
C THR A 64 3.12 1.11 8.80
N ARG A 65 4.26 1.80 8.75
CA ARG A 65 5.40 1.54 9.66
C ARG A 65 5.05 1.83 11.12
N SER A 66 4.34 2.93 11.36
CA SER A 66 3.96 3.37 12.72
C SER A 66 2.94 2.46 13.40
N ALA A 67 2.10 1.75 12.63
CA ALA A 67 1.09 0.83 13.15
C ALA A 67 1.68 -0.30 14.00
N ARG A 68 2.92 -0.73 13.71
CA ARG A 68 3.60 -1.81 14.44
C ARG A 68 3.82 -1.50 15.92
N ASP A 69 4.14 -0.24 16.22
CA ASP A 69 4.47 0.21 17.58
C ASP A 69 3.38 1.17 18.12
N CYS A 70 2.15 1.02 17.63
CA CYS A 70 1.00 1.83 18.04
C CYS A 70 0.26 1.19 19.21
N THR A 71 0.28 1.86 20.37
CA THR A 71 -0.37 1.39 21.60
C THR A 71 -1.89 1.27 21.45
N TYR A 72 -2.52 2.15 20.67
CA TYR A 72 -3.95 2.02 20.38
C TYR A 72 -4.25 0.78 19.52
N CYS A 73 -3.40 0.46 18.54
CA CYS A 73 -3.55 -0.77 17.75
C CYS A 73 -3.40 -2.02 18.63
N GLU A 74 -2.46 -2.02 19.56
CA GLU A 74 -2.26 -3.13 20.51
C GLU A 74 -3.49 -3.31 21.43
N ALA A 75 -4.01 -2.23 21.99
CA ALA A 75 -5.21 -2.27 22.83
C ALA A 75 -6.44 -2.72 22.03
N ARG A 76 -6.64 -2.19 20.82
CA ARG A 76 -7.72 -2.59 19.91
C ARG A 76 -7.59 -4.08 19.54
N LYS A 77 -6.36 -4.54 19.28
CA LYS A 77 -6.07 -5.93 18.92
C LYS A 77 -6.42 -6.90 20.06
N SER A 78 -6.13 -6.51 21.30
CA SER A 78 -6.38 -7.32 22.50
C SER A 78 -7.85 -7.34 22.94
N ALA A 79 -8.66 -6.39 22.48
CA ALA A 79 -10.09 -6.34 22.79
C ALA A 79 -10.90 -7.40 22.04
N LEU A 80 -12.03 -7.81 22.63
CA LEU A 80 -12.99 -8.73 21.98
C LEU A 80 -13.56 -8.14 20.69
N SER A 81 -13.87 -6.85 20.71
CA SER A 81 -14.35 -6.09 19.55
C SER A 81 -13.41 -4.91 19.26
N PRO A 82 -12.95 -4.73 18.01
CA PRO A 82 -12.13 -3.58 17.62
C PRO A 82 -12.77 -2.21 17.91
N TYR A 83 -14.10 -2.16 18.05
CA TYR A 83 -14.85 -0.92 18.28
C TYR A 83 -15.19 -0.68 19.77
N ALA A 84 -14.82 -1.60 20.65
CA ALA A 84 -15.01 -1.43 22.10
C ALA A 84 -13.98 -0.50 22.74
N VAL A 85 -12.87 -0.21 22.04
CA VAL A 85 -11.78 0.63 22.56
C VAL A 85 -11.68 1.90 21.73
N ALA A 86 -11.78 3.05 22.39
CA ALA A 86 -11.51 4.35 21.80
C ALA A 86 -10.05 4.76 21.99
N GLY A 87 -9.50 5.51 21.04
CA GLY A 87 -8.13 5.99 21.10
C GLY A 87 -7.74 6.71 19.82
N ASN A 88 -6.52 7.22 19.79
CA ASN A 88 -5.94 7.91 18.64
C ASN A 88 -4.69 7.18 18.18
N HIS A 89 -4.52 7.07 16.87
CA HIS A 89 -3.29 6.53 16.29
C HIS A 89 -2.15 7.54 16.43
N ARG A 90 -0.94 7.04 16.72
CA ARG A 90 0.26 7.87 16.67
C ARG A 90 0.54 8.21 15.21
N VAL A 91 0.63 9.50 14.91
CA VAL A 91 1.04 10.02 13.61
C VAL A 91 2.48 10.51 13.71
N ASN A 92 3.31 10.16 12.73
CA ASN A 92 4.65 10.69 12.64
C ASN A 92 4.57 12.22 12.39
N PRO A 93 5.24 13.06 13.21
CA PRO A 93 5.18 14.52 13.10
C PRO A 93 5.49 15.07 11.70
N TYR A 94 6.39 14.43 10.96
CA TYR A 94 6.75 14.84 9.59
C TYR A 94 5.59 14.71 8.60
N TYR A 95 4.58 13.90 8.90
CA TYR A 95 3.43 13.63 8.02
C TYR A 95 2.09 14.08 8.65
N GLN A 96 2.15 14.89 9.70
CA GLN A 96 0.96 15.38 10.38
C GLN A 96 0.09 16.22 9.44
N GLY A 97 -1.21 15.95 9.41
CA GLY A 97 -2.17 16.69 8.58
C GLY A 97 -2.22 16.28 7.11
N LEU A 98 -1.34 15.37 6.65
CA LEU A 98 -1.36 14.89 5.26
C LEU A 98 -2.44 13.85 4.99
N LEU A 99 -2.92 13.13 6.01
CA LEU A 99 -3.93 12.10 5.86
C LEU A 99 -5.12 12.33 6.79
N PRO A 100 -6.36 12.08 6.33
CA PRO A 100 -7.51 12.00 7.21
C PRO A 100 -7.33 10.90 8.26
N ALA A 101 -7.79 11.15 9.49
CA ALA A 101 -7.69 10.19 10.59
C ALA A 101 -8.33 8.83 10.25
N ALA A 102 -9.39 8.82 9.45
CA ALA A 102 -10.05 7.59 8.99
C ALA A 102 -9.17 6.73 8.06
N VAL A 103 -8.32 7.35 7.23
CA VAL A 103 -7.34 6.63 6.40
C VAL A 103 -6.25 6.01 7.27
N ILE A 104 -5.76 6.76 8.26
CA ILE A 104 -4.78 6.24 9.22
C ILE A 104 -5.37 5.04 9.97
N ASP A 105 -6.62 5.15 10.44
CA ASP A 105 -7.30 4.08 11.17
C ASP A 105 -7.45 2.80 10.35
N ILE A 106 -7.96 2.90 9.11
CA ILE A 106 -8.15 1.69 8.29
C ILE A 106 -6.82 1.05 7.90
N ILE A 107 -5.77 1.83 7.64
CA ILE A 107 -4.45 1.30 7.30
C ILE A 107 -3.81 0.63 8.51
N HIS A 108 -3.93 1.22 9.69
CA HIS A 108 -3.51 0.59 10.93
C HIS A 108 -4.29 -0.71 11.18
N PHE A 109 -5.60 -0.72 10.95
CA PHE A 109 -6.45 -1.89 11.10
C PHE A 109 -6.04 -3.01 10.13
N ALA A 110 -5.90 -2.71 8.84
CA ALA A 110 -5.42 -3.64 7.82
C ALA A 110 -4.00 -4.16 8.12
N THR A 111 -3.15 -3.35 8.74
CA THR A 111 -1.76 -3.72 9.03
C THR A 111 -1.63 -4.63 10.25
N THR A 112 -2.49 -4.48 11.25
CA THR A 112 -2.31 -5.11 12.58
C THR A 112 -3.32 -6.21 12.88
N ASP A 113 -4.49 -6.17 12.22
CA ASP A 113 -5.67 -6.95 12.59
C ASP A 113 -6.62 -7.18 11.39
N ALA A 114 -6.04 -7.44 10.21
CA ALA A 114 -6.77 -7.64 8.95
C ALA A 114 -7.84 -8.76 9.02
N SER A 115 -7.62 -9.81 9.81
CA SER A 115 -8.54 -10.95 9.92
C SER A 115 -9.90 -10.56 10.52
N ARG A 116 -9.99 -9.40 11.17
CA ARG A 116 -11.24 -8.85 11.72
C ARG A 116 -11.80 -7.68 10.90
N MET A 117 -11.20 -7.39 9.73
CA MET A 117 -11.72 -6.40 8.79
C MET A 117 -13.12 -6.82 8.32
N THR A 118 -14.04 -5.86 8.20
CA THR A 118 -15.41 -6.12 7.72
C THR A 118 -15.79 -5.14 6.62
N LYS A 119 -16.86 -5.45 5.87
CA LYS A 119 -17.42 -4.55 4.86
C LYS A 119 -17.87 -3.22 5.48
N GLU A 120 -18.41 -3.25 6.69
CA GLU A 120 -18.83 -2.06 7.44
C GLU A 120 -17.65 -1.16 7.80
N ALA A 121 -16.47 -1.75 8.07
CA ALA A 121 -15.26 -0.99 8.34
C ALA A 121 -14.88 -0.10 7.15
N ILE A 122 -14.94 -0.65 5.93
CA ILE A 122 -14.72 0.06 4.68
C ILE A 122 -15.88 1.02 4.38
N GLY A 123 -17.13 0.62 4.64
CA GLY A 123 -18.31 1.47 4.48
C GLY A 123 -18.25 2.77 5.30
N ARG A 124 -17.63 2.76 6.48
CA ARG A 124 -17.40 3.98 7.27
C ARG A 124 -16.42 4.96 6.64
N LEU A 125 -15.47 4.49 5.81
CA LEU A 125 -14.62 5.38 5.03
C LEU A 125 -15.45 6.14 3.99
N VAL A 126 -16.33 5.41 3.29
CA VAL A 126 -17.21 5.98 2.27
C VAL A 126 -18.15 7.01 2.91
N ALA A 127 -18.71 6.72 4.08
CA ALA A 127 -19.51 7.67 4.85
C ALA A 127 -18.72 8.93 5.27
N ALA A 128 -17.40 8.83 5.42
CA ALA A 128 -16.49 9.94 5.69
C ALA A 128 -15.97 10.65 4.41
N GLY A 129 -16.52 10.33 3.23
CA GLY A 129 -16.13 10.93 1.95
C GLY A 129 -14.88 10.32 1.30
N ILE A 130 -14.36 9.21 1.83
CA ILE A 130 -13.19 8.51 1.29
C ILE A 130 -13.69 7.32 0.46
N SER A 131 -13.47 7.35 -0.85
CA SER A 131 -13.93 6.28 -1.74
C SER A 131 -13.19 4.95 -1.50
N GLU A 132 -13.81 3.84 -1.88
CA GLU A 132 -13.19 2.51 -1.85
C GLU A 132 -11.88 2.46 -2.65
N ALA A 133 -11.77 3.24 -3.73
CA ALA A 133 -10.57 3.30 -4.55
C ALA A 133 -9.39 3.97 -3.83
N HIS A 134 -9.65 5.01 -3.01
CA HIS A 134 -8.63 5.58 -2.13
C HIS A 134 -8.15 4.53 -1.10
N TYR A 135 -9.07 3.73 -0.56
CA TYR A 135 -8.74 2.65 0.36
C TYR A 135 -7.89 1.57 -0.33
N VAL A 136 -8.27 1.13 -1.53
CA VAL A 136 -7.51 0.11 -2.28
C VAL A 136 -6.09 0.58 -2.57
N GLU A 137 -5.89 1.83 -3.02
CA GLU A 137 -4.55 2.36 -3.25
C GLU A 137 -3.72 2.40 -1.96
N ALA A 138 -4.33 2.90 -0.87
CA ALA A 138 -3.65 2.98 0.42
C ALA A 138 -3.29 1.58 0.96
N LEU A 139 -4.17 0.60 0.79
CA LEU A 139 -3.91 -0.80 1.12
C LEU A 139 -2.77 -1.38 0.29
N GLY A 140 -2.71 -1.06 -1.01
CA GLY A 140 -1.64 -1.50 -1.90
C GLY A 140 -0.27 -0.98 -1.46
N ILE A 141 -0.21 0.29 -1.09
CA ILE A 141 0.98 0.91 -0.49
C ILE A 141 1.38 0.18 0.80
N ALA A 142 0.42 -0.07 1.69
CA ALA A 142 0.68 -0.76 2.95
C ALA A 142 1.26 -2.17 2.72
N VAL A 143 0.70 -2.93 1.77
CA VAL A 143 1.19 -4.27 1.40
C VAL A 143 2.59 -4.22 0.79
N ALA A 144 2.86 -3.28 -0.11
CA ALA A 144 4.17 -3.13 -0.75
C ALA A 144 5.26 -2.78 0.27
N VAL A 145 4.99 -1.78 1.14
CA VAL A 145 5.90 -1.36 2.21
C VAL A 145 6.13 -2.49 3.22
N ARG A 146 5.08 -3.22 3.61
CA ARG A 146 5.19 -4.38 4.50
C ARG A 146 6.06 -5.48 3.90
N SER A 147 5.94 -5.74 2.59
CA SER A 147 6.75 -6.74 1.90
C SER A 147 8.24 -6.36 1.92
N VAL A 148 8.56 -5.13 1.54
CA VAL A 148 9.94 -4.60 1.57
C VAL A 148 10.50 -4.62 2.99
N ASP A 149 9.74 -4.12 3.97
CA ASP A 149 10.20 -4.05 5.36
C ASP A 149 10.39 -5.44 5.98
N GLN A 150 9.53 -6.41 5.64
CA GLN A 150 9.66 -7.78 6.14
C GLN A 150 10.88 -8.47 5.54
N ALA A 151 11.18 -8.25 4.25
CA ALA A 151 12.40 -8.72 3.63
C ALA A 151 13.64 -8.13 4.32
N CYS A 152 13.67 -6.81 4.58
CA CYS A 152 14.76 -6.16 5.30
C CYS A 152 15.00 -6.79 6.69
N ARG A 153 13.92 -7.00 7.46
CA ARG A 153 14.00 -7.66 8.78
C ARG A 153 14.52 -9.09 8.68
N GLY A 154 14.05 -9.86 7.69
CA GLY A 154 14.50 -11.24 7.45
C GLY A 154 15.99 -11.32 7.06
N LEU A 155 16.47 -10.33 6.31
CA LEU A 155 17.88 -10.19 5.90
C LEU A 155 18.78 -9.59 7.00
N GLY A 156 18.19 -9.14 8.12
CA GLY A 156 18.93 -8.50 9.21
C GLY A 156 19.49 -7.12 8.87
N VAL A 157 18.97 -6.46 7.83
CA VAL A 157 19.37 -5.10 7.43
C VAL A 157 18.38 -4.07 7.99
N ARG A 158 18.80 -2.80 8.05
CA ARG A 158 17.89 -1.71 8.41
C ARG A 158 16.79 -1.56 7.36
N LEU A 159 15.65 -1.02 7.77
CA LEU A 159 14.60 -0.64 6.81
C LEU A 159 15.12 0.49 5.92
N HIS A 160 14.82 0.42 4.62
CA HIS A 160 15.13 1.50 3.69
C HIS A 160 14.44 2.79 4.11
N GLU A 161 15.10 3.92 3.85
CA GLU A 161 14.49 5.23 4.08
C GLU A 161 13.27 5.40 3.15
N LEU A 162 12.24 6.08 3.66
CA LEU A 162 11.13 6.45 2.80
C LEU A 162 11.62 7.55 1.84
N PRO A 163 11.26 7.48 0.55
CA PRO A 163 11.72 8.43 -0.44
C PRO A 163 11.13 9.82 -0.18
N ALA A 164 11.81 10.86 -0.68
CA ALA A 164 11.22 12.19 -0.74
C ALA A 164 10.04 12.18 -1.73
N PRO A 165 8.90 12.81 -1.39
CA PRO A 165 7.74 12.81 -2.28
C PRO A 165 8.00 13.64 -3.53
N VAL A 166 7.55 13.13 -4.68
CA VAL A 166 7.54 13.85 -5.95
C VAL A 166 6.20 14.58 -6.09
N ALA A 167 6.27 15.86 -6.46
CA ALA A 167 5.08 16.68 -6.67
C ALA A 167 4.27 16.22 -7.89
N GLY A 168 2.95 16.45 -7.84
CA GLY A 168 2.03 16.18 -8.94
C GLY A 168 0.65 15.77 -8.43
N GLU A 169 -0.30 15.67 -9.35
CA GLU A 169 -1.68 15.32 -9.05
C GLU A 169 -1.98 13.84 -9.33
N PRO A 170 -2.94 13.24 -8.62
CA PRO A 170 -3.36 11.88 -8.91
C PRO A 170 -4.02 11.76 -10.27
N SER A 171 -3.87 10.62 -10.96
CA SER A 171 -4.40 10.42 -12.32
C SER A 171 -5.93 10.36 -12.38
N ARG A 172 -6.58 9.92 -11.29
CA ARG A 172 -8.03 9.72 -11.14
C ARG A 172 -8.64 8.76 -12.17
N ILE A 173 -7.82 7.91 -12.79
CA ILE A 173 -8.27 6.90 -13.76
C ILE A 173 -8.92 5.74 -13.01
N ARG A 174 -10.21 5.52 -13.23
CA ARG A 174 -10.94 4.38 -12.64
C ARG A 174 -11.25 3.34 -13.71
N PRO A 175 -10.75 2.10 -13.58
CA PRO A 175 -11.13 1.00 -14.47
C PRO A 175 -12.61 0.64 -14.38
N GLU A 176 -13.15 0.01 -15.42
CA GLU A 176 -14.48 -0.59 -15.40
C GLU A 176 -14.49 -1.77 -14.41
N VAL A 177 -15.45 -1.77 -13.47
CA VAL A 177 -15.53 -2.76 -12.39
C VAL A 177 -16.92 -3.34 -12.27
N GLU A 178 -16.99 -4.58 -11.80
CA GLU A 178 -18.23 -5.21 -11.37
C GLU A 178 -18.53 -4.84 -9.91
N PRO A 179 -19.82 -4.74 -9.53
CA PRO A 179 -20.20 -4.56 -8.14
C PRO A 179 -19.58 -5.64 -7.23
N ALA A 180 -19.28 -5.26 -5.99
CA ALA A 180 -18.68 -6.15 -5.01
C ALA A 180 -19.61 -7.34 -4.68
N ALA A 181 -19.35 -8.51 -5.26
CA ALA A 181 -20.06 -9.75 -4.97
C ALA A 181 -19.37 -10.56 -3.86
N GLU A 182 -18.06 -10.77 -3.98
CA GLU A 182 -17.29 -11.67 -3.11
C GLU A 182 -16.22 -10.97 -2.26
N ALA A 183 -15.82 -9.76 -2.64
CA ALA A 183 -14.89 -8.91 -1.90
C ALA A 183 -15.61 -7.76 -1.18
N PHE A 184 -14.90 -7.05 -0.31
CA PHE A 184 -15.45 -5.86 0.36
C PHE A 184 -15.37 -4.58 -0.47
N VAL A 185 -14.77 -4.64 -1.66
CA VAL A 185 -14.64 -3.54 -2.63
C VAL A 185 -14.98 -4.02 -4.03
N PRO A 186 -15.37 -3.12 -4.96
CA PRO A 186 -15.55 -3.46 -6.37
C PRO A 186 -14.30 -4.12 -6.95
N MET A 187 -14.51 -5.06 -7.86
CA MET A 187 -13.43 -5.83 -8.49
C MET A 187 -13.48 -5.66 -10.00
N LEU A 188 -12.34 -5.79 -10.68
CA LEU A 188 -12.36 -5.99 -12.13
C LEU A 188 -13.23 -7.20 -12.49
N ALA A 189 -13.92 -7.13 -13.62
CA ALA A 189 -14.67 -8.26 -14.16
C ALA A 189 -13.79 -9.51 -14.30
N ALA A 190 -14.37 -10.72 -14.27
CA ALA A 190 -13.63 -11.98 -14.46
C ALA A 190 -13.24 -12.23 -15.93
N ARG A 191 -12.84 -11.17 -16.64
CA ARG A 191 -12.48 -11.15 -18.06
C ARG A 191 -11.41 -10.07 -18.28
N PRO A 192 -10.58 -10.19 -19.33
CA PRO A 192 -9.63 -9.13 -19.68
C PRO A 192 -10.34 -7.78 -19.84
N PRO A 193 -9.86 -6.70 -19.21
CA PRO A 193 -10.40 -5.36 -19.43
C PRO A 193 -10.07 -4.89 -20.86
N ALA A 194 -10.81 -3.88 -21.34
CA ALA A 194 -10.49 -3.24 -22.61
C ALA A 194 -9.19 -2.41 -22.50
N PRO A 195 -8.47 -2.18 -23.62
CA PRO A 195 -7.32 -1.28 -23.64
C PRO A 195 -7.66 0.12 -23.07
N PRO A 196 -6.72 0.80 -22.37
CA PRO A 196 -5.29 0.45 -22.26
C PRO A 196 -4.94 -0.45 -21.05
N ASN A 197 -5.92 -0.98 -20.32
CA ASN A 197 -5.70 -1.71 -19.06
C ASN A 197 -5.57 -3.23 -19.25
N ASP A 198 -5.53 -3.71 -20.51
CA ASP A 198 -5.45 -5.15 -20.85
C ASP A 198 -4.16 -5.81 -20.36
N ASP A 199 -3.13 -5.01 -20.06
CA ASP A 199 -1.89 -5.43 -19.42
C ASP A 199 -2.05 -5.86 -17.95
N LEU A 200 -3.15 -5.49 -17.29
CA LEU A 200 -3.48 -5.91 -15.92
C LEU A 200 -3.94 -7.38 -15.82
N TRP A 201 -4.07 -8.09 -16.96
CA TRP A 201 -4.67 -9.43 -17.01
C TRP A 201 -3.70 -10.53 -17.47
N ASP A 202 -3.38 -11.48 -16.59
CA ASP A 202 -2.69 -12.74 -16.91
C ASP A 202 -3.48 -13.97 -16.40
N ALA A 203 -2.92 -15.18 -16.57
CA ALA A 203 -3.57 -16.42 -16.11
C ALA A 203 -3.82 -16.47 -14.59
N ASN A 204 -3.16 -15.61 -13.79
CA ASN A 204 -3.37 -15.47 -12.36
C ASN A 204 -4.40 -14.37 -12.02
N SER A 205 -4.78 -13.50 -12.95
CA SER A 205 -5.75 -12.42 -12.72
C SER A 205 -7.18 -12.90 -12.42
N ILE A 206 -7.42 -14.21 -12.39
CA ILE A 206 -8.66 -14.82 -11.90
C ILE A 206 -8.82 -14.75 -10.37
N TYR A 207 -7.72 -14.54 -9.61
CA TYR A 207 -7.78 -14.49 -8.14
C TYR A 207 -8.41 -13.18 -7.63
N PHE A 208 -9.33 -13.29 -6.66
CA PHE A 208 -10.07 -12.14 -6.10
C PHE A 208 -9.16 -11.04 -5.56
N GLY A 209 -8.03 -11.39 -4.95
CA GLY A 209 -7.07 -10.42 -4.43
C GLY A 209 -6.50 -9.51 -5.53
N LEU A 210 -6.10 -10.09 -6.67
CA LEU A 210 -5.59 -9.30 -7.79
C LEU A 210 -6.70 -8.42 -8.38
N ARG A 211 -7.90 -8.99 -8.61
CA ARG A 211 -9.04 -8.24 -9.16
C ARG A 211 -9.52 -7.08 -8.29
N ALA A 212 -9.46 -7.23 -6.97
CA ALA A 212 -9.80 -6.17 -6.02
C ALA A 212 -8.73 -5.08 -5.97
N MET A 213 -7.44 -5.46 -6.02
CA MET A 213 -6.33 -4.51 -5.99
C MET A 213 -6.14 -3.75 -7.30
N SER A 214 -6.59 -4.30 -8.43
CA SER A 214 -6.56 -3.65 -9.75
C SER A 214 -7.63 -2.58 -9.97
N LEU A 215 -8.37 -2.17 -8.93
CA LEU A 215 -9.16 -0.91 -8.97
C LEU A 215 -8.26 0.32 -9.14
N VAL A 216 -6.96 0.16 -8.90
CA VAL A 216 -5.90 1.17 -9.02
C VAL A 216 -4.88 0.62 -10.02
N PRO A 217 -4.84 1.15 -11.26
CA PRO A 217 -3.99 0.60 -12.32
C PRO A 217 -2.50 0.94 -12.17
N ASP A 218 -2.14 1.91 -11.31
CA ASP A 218 -0.77 2.45 -11.14
C ASP A 218 0.05 1.79 -10.00
#